data_AF-A0A7Y2KLK0-F1
#
_entry.id   AF-A0A7Y2KLK0-F1
#
_cell.length_a   1.000
_cell.length_b   1.000
_cell.length_c   1.000
_cell.angle_alpha   90.00
_cell.angle_beta   90.00
_cell.angle_gamma   90.00
#
_symmetry.space_group_name_H-M   'P 1'
#
loop_
_entity.id
_entity.type
_entity.pdbx_description
1 polymer ?
#
loop_
_entity_poly.entity_id
_entity_poly.type
_entity_poly.pdbx_seq_one_letter_code
_entity_poly.pdbx_strand_id
1 'polypeptide(L)'
;TLNMEMELHRKTCAAFGIPAQDLEKTRKSMITSAYTDLLVRTCYEGSLSDILAVLVPCACGYVEIGQKLKTQGPPDNRFYQDWISTYSSPEFVDLTNWLIEKMNEHAKNASVQRKEYWYRLYELSTRFEYLFFDMSWKKEEWPAAIS
;
A
#
# COMPACT_ATOMS: atom_id res chain seq x y z
N THR A 1 -8.53 9.56 12.19
CA THR A 1 -8.47 10.75 11.30
C THR A 1 -7.08 10.80 10.68
N LEU A 2 -6.91 11.47 9.53
CA LEU A 2 -5.60 11.62 8.87
C LEU A 2 -4.50 12.11 9.83
N ASN A 3 -4.82 13.04 10.72
CA ASN A 3 -3.88 13.59 11.70
C ASN A 3 -3.40 12.55 12.72
N MET A 4 -4.26 11.62 13.12
CA MET A 4 -3.92 10.57 14.09
C MET A 4 -3.01 9.49 13.47
N GLU A 5 -3.22 9.19 12.19
CA GLU A 5 -2.35 8.29 11.40
C GLU A 5 -0.99 8.94 11.11
N MET A 6 -0.97 10.22 10.75
CA MET A 6 0.28 10.97 10.54
C MET A 6 1.12 11.06 11.82
N GLU A 7 0.48 11.24 12.98
CA GLU A 7 1.16 11.16 14.28
C GLU A 7 1.79 9.79 14.55
N LEU A 8 1.11 8.70 14.16
CA LEU A 8 1.66 7.34 14.28
C LEU A 8 2.93 7.21 13.45
N HIS A 9 2.90 7.65 12.18
CA HIS A 9 4.09 7.61 11.31
C HIS A 9 5.23 8.46 11.85
N ARG A 10 4.96 9.68 12.35
CA ARG A 10 5.98 10.52 13.00
C ARG A 10 6.62 9.82 14.20
N LYS A 11 5.83 9.13 15.03
CA LYS A 11 6.34 8.35 16.17
C LYS A 11 7.20 7.17 15.73
N THR A 12 6.78 6.44 14.70
CA THR A 12 7.56 5.35 14.12
C THR A 12 8.89 5.86 13.58
N CYS A 13 8.89 6.92 12.77
CA CYS A 13 10.11 7.53 12.23
C CYS A 13 11.05 8.02 13.35
N ALA A 14 10.51 8.65 14.39
CA ALA A 14 11.30 9.05 15.55
C ALA A 14 11.95 7.85 16.26
N ALA A 15 11.26 6.71 16.35
CA ALA A 15 11.84 5.47 16.89
C ALA A 15 12.98 4.91 16.01
N PHE A 16 12.96 5.20 14.71
CA PHE A 16 14.07 4.93 13.78
C PHE A 16 15.18 6.00 13.81
N GLY A 17 15.09 7.02 14.68
CA GLY A 17 16.04 8.12 14.75
C GLY A 17 15.90 9.15 13.63
N ILE A 18 14.78 9.14 12.90
CA ILE A 18 14.49 10.09 11.82
C ILE A 18 13.74 11.30 12.44
N PRO A 19 14.36 12.50 12.47
CA PRO A 19 13.73 13.67 13.06
C PRO A 19 12.61 14.21 12.16
N ALA A 20 11.60 14.86 12.78
CA ALA A 20 10.44 15.38 12.05
C ALA A 20 10.80 16.37 10.92
N GLN A 21 11.86 17.16 11.11
CA GLN A 21 12.37 18.09 10.10
C GLN A 21 12.85 17.38 8.82
N ASP A 22 13.33 16.14 8.93
CA ASP A 22 13.80 15.37 7.78
C ASP A 22 12.58 14.84 7.02
N LEU A 23 11.54 14.39 7.73
CA LEU A 23 10.27 13.99 7.12
C LEU A 23 9.63 15.12 6.32
N GLU A 24 9.66 16.35 6.83
CA GLU A 24 9.09 17.52 6.16
C GLU A 24 9.88 17.94 4.91
N LYS A 25 11.16 17.56 4.83
CA LYS A 25 12.03 17.80 3.65
C LYS A 25 12.04 16.62 2.68
N THR A 26 11.54 15.45 3.09
CA THR A 26 11.52 14.25 2.27
C THR A 26 10.72 14.49 0.99
N ARG A 27 11.38 14.26 -0.14
CA ARG A 27 10.71 14.21 -1.44
C ARG A 27 10.24 12.78 -1.67
N LYS A 28 9.05 12.62 -2.27
CA LYS A 28 8.59 11.30 -2.72
C LYS A 28 9.58 10.78 -3.77
N SER A 29 9.97 9.52 -3.66
CA SER A 29 10.74 8.84 -4.71
C SER A 29 9.93 8.79 -6.02
N MET A 30 10.60 8.49 -7.14
CA MET A 30 9.97 8.42 -8.45
C MET A 30 8.80 7.42 -8.49
N ILE A 31 9.02 6.21 -7.99
CA ILE A 31 7.98 5.16 -7.97
C ILE A 31 6.86 5.51 -6.98
N THR A 32 7.18 6.06 -5.79
CA THR A 32 6.14 6.54 -4.85
C THR A 32 5.27 7.61 -5.51
N SER A 33 5.88 8.55 -6.25
CA SER A 33 5.15 9.60 -6.95
C SER A 33 4.21 8.99 -7.99
N ALA A 34 4.74 8.17 -8.90
CA ALA A 34 3.96 7.52 -9.96
C ALA A 34 2.83 6.64 -9.41
N TYR A 35 3.09 5.90 -8.33
CA TYR A 35 2.06 5.06 -7.73
C TYR A 35 0.96 5.90 -7.07
N THR A 36 1.32 6.92 -6.28
CA THR A 36 0.30 7.79 -5.68
C THR A 36 -0.50 8.57 -6.73
N ASP A 37 0.11 8.94 -7.86
CA ASP A 37 -0.59 9.57 -8.97
C ASP A 37 -1.61 8.63 -9.62
N LEU A 38 -1.30 7.34 -9.80
CA LEU A 38 -2.27 6.33 -10.23
C LEU A 38 -3.48 6.30 -9.29
N LEU A 39 -3.24 6.25 -7.98
CA LEU A 39 -4.31 6.17 -6.98
C LEU A 39 -5.18 7.44 -7.00
N VAL A 40 -4.56 8.62 -6.94
CA VAL A 40 -5.26 9.91 -6.94
C VAL A 40 -6.05 10.10 -8.23
N ARG A 41 -5.44 9.80 -9.38
CA ARG A 41 -6.08 9.89 -10.69
C ARG A 41 -7.29 8.95 -10.79
N THR A 42 -7.15 7.71 -10.33
CA THR A 42 -8.26 6.74 -10.33
C THR A 42 -9.42 7.22 -9.46
N CYS A 43 -9.11 7.81 -8.29
CA CYS A 43 -10.12 8.42 -7.43
C CYS A 43 -10.83 9.62 -8.07
N TYR A 44 -10.10 10.41 -8.86
CA TYR A 44 -10.65 11.61 -9.50
C TYR A 44 -11.46 11.30 -10.76
N GLU A 45 -10.99 10.37 -11.59
CA GLU A 45 -11.58 10.07 -12.90
C GLU A 45 -12.56 8.89 -12.87
N GLY A 46 -12.47 8.01 -11.87
CA GLY A 46 -13.12 6.72 -11.85
C GLY A 46 -14.36 6.62 -10.95
N SER A 47 -14.96 5.44 -10.94
CA SER A 47 -16.03 5.08 -10.01
C SER A 47 -15.50 4.43 -8.73
N LEU A 48 -16.34 4.26 -7.71
CA LEU A 48 -15.97 3.54 -6.47
C LEU A 48 -15.36 2.16 -6.75
N SER A 49 -15.89 1.41 -7.72
CA SER A 49 -15.34 0.12 -8.14
C SER A 49 -13.94 0.21 -8.78
N ASP A 50 -13.56 1.36 -9.33
CA ASP A 50 -12.22 1.58 -9.88
C ASP A 50 -11.23 1.84 -8.75
N ILE A 51 -11.67 2.63 -7.76
CA ILE A 51 -10.94 2.88 -6.52
C ILE A 51 -10.71 1.55 -5.79
N LEU A 52 -11.75 0.72 -5.66
CA LEU A 52 -11.61 -0.62 -5.06
C LEU A 52 -10.63 -1.49 -5.87
N ALA A 53 -10.70 -1.46 -7.20
CA ALA A 53 -9.80 -2.25 -8.04
C ALA A 53 -8.32 -1.90 -7.84
N VAL A 54 -7.97 -0.62 -7.59
CA VAL A 54 -6.59 -0.23 -7.28
C VAL A 54 -6.21 -0.39 -5.80
N LEU A 55 -7.17 -0.36 -4.86
CA LEU A 55 -6.86 -0.50 -3.43
C LEU A 55 -6.74 -1.95 -2.93
N VAL A 56 -7.54 -2.87 -3.50
CA VAL A 56 -7.55 -4.28 -3.07
C VAL A 56 -6.16 -4.94 -3.15
N PRO A 57 -5.36 -4.76 -4.23
CA PRO A 57 -3.99 -5.31 -4.30
C PRO A 57 -3.10 -4.96 -3.11
N CYS A 58 -3.17 -3.71 -2.64
CA CYS A 58 -2.37 -3.24 -1.52
C CYS A 58 -2.76 -3.99 -0.24
N ALA A 59 -4.05 -3.96 0.11
CA ALA A 59 -4.55 -4.63 1.31
C ALA A 59 -4.25 -6.13 1.30
N CYS A 60 -4.55 -6.82 0.19
CA CYS A 60 -4.28 -8.25 0.05
C CYS A 60 -2.79 -8.57 0.15
N GLY A 61 -1.93 -7.83 -0.56
CA GLY A 61 -0.49 -8.09 -0.59
C GLY A 61 0.14 -7.96 0.80
N TYR A 62 -0.20 -6.91 1.54
CA TYR A 62 0.31 -6.72 2.89
C TYR A 62 -0.19 -7.80 3.86
N VAL A 63 -1.47 -8.19 3.81
CA VAL A 63 -2.00 -9.28 4.64
C VAL A 63 -1.34 -10.62 4.30
N GLU A 64 -1.19 -10.95 3.02
CA GLU A 64 -0.55 -12.19 2.58
C GLU A 64 0.89 -12.29 3.09
N ILE A 65 1.68 -11.22 2.92
CA ILE A 65 3.06 -11.16 3.38
C ILE A 65 3.12 -11.23 4.91
N GLY A 66 2.30 -10.45 5.62
CA GLY A 66 2.25 -10.41 7.08
C GLY A 66 1.91 -11.78 7.68
N GLN A 67 0.85 -12.43 7.18
CA GLN A 67 0.46 -13.77 7.62
C GLN A 67 1.54 -14.81 7.34
N LYS A 68 2.16 -14.78 6.14
CA LYS A 68 3.24 -15.70 5.78
C LYS A 68 4.50 -15.51 6.63
N LEU A 69 4.83 -14.28 7.02
CA LEU A 69 5.97 -14.01 7.89
C LEU A 69 5.68 -14.41 9.34
N LYS A 70 4.43 -14.22 9.81
CA LYS A 70 4.02 -14.65 11.15
C LYS A 70 4.25 -16.15 11.39
N THR A 71 4.05 -17.00 10.37
CA THR A 71 4.29 -18.45 10.50
C THR A 71 5.77 -18.83 10.58
N GLN A 72 6.69 -17.91 10.27
CA GLN A 72 8.14 -18.17 10.30
C GLN A 72 8.77 -17.82 11.66
N GLY A 73 7.97 -17.32 12.62
CA GLY A 73 8.44 -16.85 13.92
C GLY A 73 8.86 -15.37 13.90
N PRO A 74 8.91 -14.71 15.07
CA PRO A 74 9.24 -13.30 15.16
C PRO A 74 10.73 -13.07 14.84
N PRO A 75 11.08 -12.08 14.01
CA PRO A 75 12.48 -11.68 13.79
C PRO A 75 13.04 -10.95 15.03
N ASP A 76 14.36 -10.89 15.19
CA ASP A 76 15.00 -10.19 16.33
C ASP A 76 14.73 -8.67 16.33
N ASN A 77 14.54 -8.09 15.15
CA ASN A 77 14.31 -6.66 15.02
C ASN A 77 12.85 -6.32 15.38
N ARG A 78 12.67 -5.56 16.46
CA ARG A 78 11.36 -5.11 16.95
C ARG A 78 10.51 -4.41 15.89
N PHE A 79 11.10 -3.61 15.00
CA PHE A 79 10.33 -2.93 13.96
C PHE A 79 9.72 -3.88 12.95
N TYR A 80 10.43 -4.97 12.62
CA TYR A 80 9.88 -6.02 11.77
C TYR A 80 8.83 -6.84 12.51
N GLN A 81 8.98 -7.06 13.82
CA GLN A 81 7.92 -7.68 14.64
C GLN A 81 6.64 -6.82 14.63
N ASP A 82 6.77 -5.51 14.86
CA ASP A 82 5.65 -4.57 14.86
C ASP A 82 4.95 -4.55 13.50
N TRP A 83 5.72 -4.48 12.40
CA TRP A 83 5.20 -4.54 11.02
C TRP A 83 4.43 -5.85 10.76
N ILE A 84 5.03 -7.01 11.08
CA ILE A 84 4.37 -8.32 10.92
C ILE A 84 3.10 -8.39 11.77
N SER A 85 3.13 -7.90 13.00
CA SER A 85 1.99 -7.89 13.91
C SER A 85 0.83 -7.07 13.35
N THR A 86 1.11 -5.87 12.82
CA THR A 86 0.12 -5.01 12.18
C THR A 86 -0.55 -5.68 10.99
N TYR A 87 0.21 -6.13 10.00
CA TYR A 87 -0.38 -6.66 8.76
C TYR A 87 -0.90 -8.10 8.88
N SER A 88 -0.58 -8.80 9.96
CA SER A 88 -1.19 -10.09 10.29
C SER A 88 -2.28 -10.02 11.36
N SER A 89 -2.72 -8.80 11.72
CA SER A 89 -3.74 -8.59 12.75
C SER A 89 -5.13 -8.95 12.21
N PRO A 90 -6.05 -9.44 13.08
CA PRO A 90 -7.43 -9.70 12.69
C PRO A 90 -8.09 -8.47 12.06
N GLU A 91 -7.82 -7.27 12.58
CA GLU A 91 -8.41 -6.02 12.10
C GLU A 91 -8.01 -5.70 10.65
N PHE A 92 -6.74 -5.92 10.28
CA PHE A 92 -6.28 -5.74 8.90
C PHE A 92 -6.83 -6.81 7.95
N VAL A 93 -6.96 -8.05 8.45
CA VAL A 93 -7.59 -9.15 7.69
C VAL A 93 -9.05 -8.84 7.41
N ASP A 94 -9.80 -8.39 8.41
CA ASP A 94 -11.21 -8.05 8.29
C ASP A 94 -11.44 -6.87 7.32
N LEU A 95 -10.60 -5.83 7.41
CA LEU A 95 -10.62 -4.73 6.45
C LEU A 95 -10.37 -5.21 5.01
N THR A 96 -9.40 -6.10 4.83
CA THR A 96 -9.06 -6.66 3.52
C THR A 96 -10.21 -7.49 2.95
N ASN A 97 -10.82 -8.36 3.77
CA ASN A 97 -12.00 -9.13 3.39
C ASN A 97 -13.17 -8.23 3.01
N TRP A 98 -13.42 -7.16 3.76
CA TRP A 98 -14.45 -6.19 3.45
C TRP A 98 -14.21 -5.50 2.10
N LEU A 99 -12.98 -5.11 1.77
CA LEU A 99 -12.63 -4.54 0.46
C LEU A 99 -12.88 -5.54 -0.68
N ILE A 100 -12.50 -6.81 -0.50
CA ILE A 100 -12.74 -7.89 -1.47
C ILE A 100 -14.25 -8.10 -1.67
N GLU A 101 -15.04 -8.14 -0.59
CA GLU A 101 -16.48 -8.29 -0.65
C GLU A 101 -17.14 -7.13 -1.41
N LYS A 102 -16.72 -5.90 -1.15
CA LYS A 102 -17.22 -4.72 -1.90
C LYS A 102 -16.87 -4.77 -3.37
N MET A 103 -15.65 -5.19 -3.71
CA MET A 103 -15.30 -5.39 -5.12
C MET A 103 -16.15 -6.49 -5.77
N ASN A 104 -16.38 -7.59 -5.06
CA ASN A 104 -17.22 -8.70 -5.52
C ASN A 104 -18.69 -8.29 -5.72
N GLU A 105 -19.25 -7.45 -4.85
CA GLU A 105 -20.59 -6.87 -5.01
C GLU A 105 -20.72 -6.13 -6.36
N HIS A 106 -19.74 -5.29 -6.69
CA HIS A 106 -19.69 -4.61 -8.00
C HIS A 106 -19.49 -5.59 -9.16
N ALA A 107 -18.68 -6.63 -8.97
CA ALA A 107 -18.37 -7.61 -10.01
C ALA A 107 -19.55 -8.53 -10.37
N LYS A 108 -20.51 -8.79 -9.46
CA LYS A 108 -21.64 -9.72 -9.70
C LYS A 108 -22.38 -9.43 -11.02
N ASN A 109 -22.72 -8.17 -11.27
CA ASN A 109 -23.54 -7.75 -12.41
C ASN A 109 -22.75 -7.00 -13.49
N ALA A 110 -21.42 -6.93 -13.36
CA ALA A 110 -20.58 -6.22 -14.30
C ALA A 110 -20.40 -7.00 -15.62
N SER A 111 -20.33 -6.27 -16.73
CA SER A 111 -19.95 -6.85 -18.01
C SER A 111 -18.53 -7.42 -17.97
N VAL A 112 -18.23 -8.33 -18.89
CA VAL A 112 -16.88 -8.91 -19.04
C VAL A 112 -15.84 -7.80 -19.26
N GLN A 113 -16.16 -6.83 -20.12
CA GLN A 113 -15.27 -5.70 -20.43
C GLN A 113 -14.97 -4.86 -19.18
N ARG A 114 -15.94 -4.71 -18.26
CA ARG A 114 -15.71 -3.98 -17.02
C ARG A 114 -14.85 -4.77 -16.04
N LYS A 115 -15.05 -6.08 -15.94
CA LYS A 115 -14.19 -6.97 -15.13
C LYS A 115 -12.76 -6.96 -15.63
N GLU A 116 -12.55 -7.03 -16.95
CA GLU A 116 -11.22 -6.93 -17.56
C GLU A 116 -10.56 -5.58 -17.29
N TYR A 117 -11.32 -4.48 -17.35
CA TYR A 117 -10.81 -3.17 -17.00
C TYR A 117 -10.37 -3.09 -15.53
N TRP A 118 -11.18 -3.58 -14.59
CA TRP A 118 -10.80 -3.64 -13.18
C TRP A 118 -9.61 -4.55 -12.92
N TYR A 119 -9.52 -5.68 -13.64
CA TYR A 119 -8.37 -6.55 -13.55
C TYR A 119 -7.08 -5.85 -13.99
N ARG A 120 -7.12 -5.02 -15.04
CA ARG A 120 -5.95 -4.21 -15.44
C ARG A 120 -5.54 -3.19 -14.39
N LEU A 121 -6.51 -2.54 -13.73
CA LEU A 121 -6.22 -1.64 -12.61
C LEU A 121 -5.59 -2.39 -11.43
N TYR A 122 -6.16 -3.54 -11.09
CA TYR A 122 -5.64 -4.43 -10.06
C TYR A 122 -4.19 -4.83 -10.36
N GLU A 123 -3.95 -5.37 -11.56
CA GLU A 123 -2.63 -5.82 -12.00
C GLU A 123 -1.60 -4.68 -11.99
N LEU A 124 -1.99 -3.50 -12.48
CA LEU A 124 -1.11 -2.33 -12.47
C LEU A 124 -0.74 -1.92 -11.04
N SER A 125 -1.70 -1.90 -10.12
CA SER A 125 -1.43 -1.60 -8.71
C SER A 125 -0.52 -2.65 -8.07
N THR A 126 -0.73 -3.95 -8.34
CA THR A 126 0.15 -5.02 -7.87
C THR A 126 1.59 -4.84 -8.38
N ARG A 127 1.77 -4.42 -9.64
CA ARG A 127 3.11 -4.13 -10.18
C ARG A 127 3.76 -2.96 -9.45
N PHE A 128 2.99 -1.92 -9.12
CA PHE A 128 3.50 -0.80 -8.32
C PHE A 128 3.86 -1.20 -6.89
N GLU A 129 3.09 -2.09 -6.24
CA GLU A 129 3.46 -2.64 -4.93
C GLU A 129 4.80 -3.38 -4.98
N TYR A 130 5.01 -4.22 -6.00
CA TYR A 130 6.30 -4.88 -6.20
C TYR A 130 7.43 -3.86 -6.36
N LEU A 131 7.23 -2.85 -7.22
CA LEU A 131 8.21 -1.79 -7.44
C LEU A 131 8.45 -0.96 -6.18
N PHE A 132 7.44 -0.78 -5.31
CA PHE A 132 7.56 -0.09 -4.03
C PHE A 132 8.50 -0.83 -3.08
N PHE A 133 8.36 -2.15 -2.97
CA PHE A 133 9.29 -2.97 -2.18
C PHE A 133 10.70 -2.98 -2.79
N ASP A 134 10.80 -3.13 -4.11
CA ASP A 134 12.09 -3.20 -4.81
C ASP A 134 12.87 -1.88 -4.73
N MET A 135 12.21 -0.74 -4.95
CA MET A 135 12.84 0.58 -4.78
C MET A 135 13.32 0.80 -3.34
N SER A 136 12.58 0.28 -2.35
CA SER A 136 12.92 0.46 -0.93
C SER A 136 14.16 -0.36 -0.57
N TRP A 137 14.26 -1.57 -1.13
CA TRP A 137 15.42 -2.44 -0.97
C TRP A 137 16.68 -1.83 -1.62
N LYS A 138 16.54 -1.31 -2.83
CA LYS A 138 17.63 -0.70 -3.60
C LYS A 138 17.94 0.75 -3.19
N LYS A 139 17.07 1.35 -2.38
CA LYS A 139 17.12 2.78 -2.00
C LYS A 139 17.10 3.69 -3.23
N GLU A 140 16.24 3.35 -4.19
CA GLU A 140 16.08 4.11 -5.42
C GLU A 140 15.30 5.41 -5.14
N GLU A 141 15.88 6.52 -5.60
CA GLU A 141 15.33 7.86 -5.49
C GLU A 141 15.28 8.51 -6.89
N TRP A 142 14.93 9.80 -6.95
CA TRP A 142 15.14 10.58 -8.17
C TRP A 142 16.62 10.58 -8.56
N PRO A 143 16.97 10.43 -9.86
CA PRO A 143 18.36 10.53 -10.28
C PRO A 143 18.93 11.89 -9.91
N ALA A 144 20.11 11.92 -9.30
CA ALA A 144 20.74 13.15 -8.82
C ALA A 144 20.91 14.22 -9.92
N ALA A 145 21.02 13.81 -11.18
CA ALA A 145 21.13 14.71 -12.32
C ALA A 145 19.85 15.51 -12.62
N ILE A 146 18.69 15.10 -12.10
CA ILE A 146 17.38 15.72 -12.35
C ILE A 146 16.57 15.94 -11.07
N SER A 147 17.23 15.93 -9.90
CA SER A 147 16.62 16.12 -8.57
C SER A 147 16.69 17.58 -8.13
#